data_AF-A0A7L5E8P8-F1
#
_entry.id   AF-A0A7L5E8P8-F1
#
_cell.length_a   1.000
_cell.length_b   1.000
_cell.length_c   1.000
_cell.angle_alpha   90.00
_cell.angle_beta   90.00
_cell.angle_gamma   90.00
#
_symmetry.space_group_name_H-M   'P 1'
#
loop_
_entity.id
_entity.type
_entity.pdbx_description
1 polymer ?
#
loop_
_entity_poly.entity_id
_entity_poly.type
_entity_poly.pdbx_seq_one_letter_code
_entity_poly.pdbx_strand_id
1 'polypeptide(L)'
;MKSEENTEPNEPLKNKIIKGLIWLPLLVWRFFIRQFYRMQFRLNHQWRVKEFIFLNYWVLLSLAFVVTILNTTLNKSGYYFAIPSLATELYISENTLRTVSIFVGIVFSFIVLSFNVFYKYFGRFAFVQFFTSKYIKFIFTLFIGDMMLLIYTCGYLKEGAARDAYGDSLFIFSIIVSVVLVLSIIPTLILLLRSSQNRDNIRQLISQFNGDWSISYHVNILWKDGNENAHLQRDPITLLIEIGTAAIKDFDRTTIVSIKKGCLDHLKKMHADYPVQQEIHPDKFYHKLNELTRNLFPVAIKERNENAALMIIHFQLELEEFYIRNFKDFNPTQQSDHHYDGILFMVVMKEFFLKALQFNEDGVSETIISTLRKWWTLVIDVYFPAVKYDYPKGERFPTDKNSFFVGSTYYELNNIFELVFTYKKLFLYKEIALFFGVLNAEIVSSKNTRNTVVHLLQRNGSYLVSLFQKFITLTDSEITSSVYPFGHGTTQELIYIKSQVPLQYELDVFEYLFRNGKLNAYVINIVKAIAYHTMARFTEDAGNKKALLSIIAKFDHLQAYVKDDASDTQKETYLLLERYLGYIQEWMPEYKIKDEDVLQAVSTALSHFGFKEKFTKDLDKKGYIIKDVR
;
A
#
# COMPACT_ATOMS: atom_id res chain seq x y z
N MET A 1 71.89 2.12 48.88
CA MET A 1 71.44 1.18 49.93
C MET A 1 70.27 0.40 49.35
N LYS A 2 70.33 -0.93 49.51
CA LYS A 2 69.46 -1.95 48.91
C LYS A 2 67.96 -1.77 49.25
N SER A 3 67.09 -2.06 48.29
CA SER A 3 65.92 -2.97 48.41
C SER A 3 65.21 -3.00 47.04
N GLU A 4 65.46 -4.02 46.24
CA GLU A 4 64.56 -5.18 46.09
C GLU A 4 63.45 -4.94 45.06
N GLU A 5 63.82 -5.25 43.82
CA GLU A 5 63.00 -5.90 42.80
C GLU A 5 61.87 -6.76 43.40
N ASN A 6 60.62 -6.33 43.21
CA ASN A 6 59.46 -7.22 43.29
C ASN A 6 59.11 -7.65 41.86
N THR A 7 59.80 -8.72 41.42
CA THR A 7 59.38 -9.55 40.30
C THR A 7 58.01 -10.15 40.61
N GLU A 8 57.00 -9.83 39.81
CA GLU A 8 55.77 -10.61 39.73
C GLU A 8 56.13 -12.10 39.55
N PRO A 9 55.43 -13.02 40.24
CA PRO A 9 55.69 -14.44 40.06
C PRO A 9 55.32 -14.81 38.63
N ASN A 10 56.33 -15.13 37.82
CA ASN A 10 56.19 -15.82 36.56
C ASN A 10 55.34 -17.08 36.79
N GLU A 11 54.04 -17.02 36.46
CA GLU A 11 53.22 -18.21 36.28
C GLU A 11 54.03 -19.16 35.38
N PRO A 12 54.26 -20.41 35.80
CA PRO A 12 55.16 -21.30 35.06
C PRO A 12 54.68 -21.41 33.62
N LEU A 13 55.58 -21.25 32.65
CA LEU A 13 55.29 -21.31 31.20
C LEU A 13 54.43 -22.54 30.84
N LYS A 14 54.60 -23.63 31.61
CA LYS A 14 53.80 -24.86 31.55
C LYS A 14 52.29 -24.64 31.79
N ASN A 15 51.88 -23.79 32.74
CA ASN A 15 50.46 -23.54 33.04
C ASN A 15 49.77 -22.66 31.99
N LYS A 16 50.48 -21.70 31.37
CA LYS A 16 49.96 -20.97 30.20
C LYS A 16 49.83 -21.86 28.97
N ILE A 17 50.78 -22.77 28.74
CA ILE A 17 50.72 -23.75 27.64
C ILE A 17 49.62 -24.79 27.87
N ILE A 18 49.44 -25.30 29.09
CA ILE A 18 48.38 -26.27 29.42
C ILE A 18 46.99 -25.63 29.36
N LYS A 19 46.81 -24.40 29.86
CA LYS A 19 45.55 -23.66 29.67
C LYS A 19 45.32 -23.39 28.17
N GLY A 20 46.34 -23.00 27.40
CA GLY A 20 46.24 -22.85 25.94
C GLY A 20 45.86 -24.14 25.20
N LEU A 21 46.42 -25.29 25.61
CA LEU A 21 46.16 -26.63 25.03
C LEU A 21 44.80 -27.22 25.39
N ILE A 22 44.16 -26.75 26.47
CA ILE A 22 42.78 -27.13 26.83
C ILE A 22 41.77 -26.19 26.14
N TRP A 23 42.11 -24.91 25.98
CA TRP A 23 41.28 -23.94 25.28
C TRP A 23 41.30 -24.09 23.75
N LEU A 24 42.40 -24.56 23.16
CA LEU A 24 42.51 -24.83 21.72
C LEU A 24 41.49 -25.87 21.21
N PRO A 25 41.37 -27.08 21.79
CA PRO A 25 40.36 -28.05 21.37
C PRO A 25 38.94 -27.57 21.63
N LEU A 26 38.70 -26.75 22.67
CA LEU A 26 37.40 -26.10 22.91
C LEU A 26 37.07 -25.02 21.87
N LEU A 27 38.06 -24.24 21.43
CA LEU A 27 37.91 -23.25 20.35
C LEU A 27 37.76 -23.92 18.99
N VAL A 28 38.52 -24.99 18.73
CA VAL A 28 38.41 -25.81 17.52
C VAL A 28 37.06 -26.52 17.49
N TRP A 29 36.61 -27.11 18.61
CA TRP A 29 35.28 -27.72 18.73
C TRP A 29 34.17 -26.70 18.54
N ARG A 30 34.26 -25.51 19.16
CA ARG A 30 33.32 -24.41 18.92
C ARG A 30 33.35 -23.93 17.48
N PHE A 31 34.52 -23.87 16.84
CA PHE A 31 34.66 -23.53 15.43
C PHE A 31 34.03 -24.60 14.53
N PHE A 32 34.27 -25.89 14.77
CA PHE A 32 33.69 -27.00 14.01
C PHE A 32 32.17 -27.07 14.19
N ILE A 33 31.65 -26.93 15.41
CA ILE A 33 30.22 -26.83 15.67
C ILE A 33 29.64 -25.64 14.91
N ARG A 34 30.31 -24.49 14.98
CA ARG A 34 29.90 -23.27 14.27
C ARG A 34 29.88 -23.47 12.75
N GLN A 35 30.90 -24.12 12.18
CA GLN A 35 30.96 -24.44 10.75
C GLN A 35 29.95 -25.52 10.36
N PHE A 36 29.70 -26.51 11.22
CA PHE A 36 28.72 -27.57 11.00
C PHE A 36 27.30 -27.00 10.97
N TYR A 37 26.92 -26.19 11.96
CA TYR A 37 25.63 -25.49 11.94
C TYR A 37 25.52 -24.52 10.76
N ARG A 38 26.61 -23.82 10.39
CA ARG A 38 26.65 -22.99 9.18
C ARG A 38 26.45 -23.82 7.92
N MET A 39 27.05 -25.00 7.83
CA MET A 39 26.94 -25.91 6.68
C MET A 39 25.56 -26.55 6.60
N GLN A 40 25.02 -27.03 7.72
CA GLN A 40 23.66 -27.57 7.82
C GLN A 40 22.62 -26.50 7.48
N PHE A 41 22.82 -25.26 7.92
CA PHE A 41 22.00 -24.12 7.52
C PHE A 41 22.11 -23.85 6.01
N ARG A 42 23.32 -23.82 5.44
CA ARG A 42 23.52 -23.67 3.99
C ARG A 42 22.82 -24.80 3.22
N LEU A 43 22.96 -26.04 3.64
CA LEU A 43 22.34 -27.21 2.99
C LEU A 43 20.80 -27.18 3.07
N ASN A 44 20.26 -26.88 4.25
CA ASN A 44 18.81 -26.95 4.48
C ASN A 44 18.06 -25.71 4.02
N HIS A 45 18.64 -24.51 4.16
CA HIS A 45 17.94 -23.24 3.93
C HIS A 45 18.40 -22.52 2.66
N GLN A 46 19.70 -22.56 2.33
CA GLN A 46 20.20 -21.91 1.10
C GLN A 46 20.13 -22.84 -0.12
N TRP A 47 20.53 -24.10 0.03
CA TRP A 47 20.61 -25.05 -1.07
C TRP A 47 19.39 -25.96 -1.17
N ARG A 48 18.61 -26.14 -0.09
CA ARG A 48 17.38 -26.94 -0.05
C ARG A 48 17.47 -28.22 -0.90
N VAL A 49 18.49 -29.06 -0.65
CA VAL A 49 18.83 -30.23 -1.50
C VAL A 49 17.62 -31.15 -1.77
N LYS A 50 16.65 -31.21 -0.85
CA LYS A 50 15.38 -31.94 -1.01
C LYS A 50 14.53 -31.45 -2.20
N GLU A 51 14.59 -30.17 -2.55
CA GLU A 51 13.89 -29.59 -3.70
C GLU A 51 14.47 -30.11 -5.03
N PHE A 52 15.78 -30.41 -5.06
CA PHE A 52 16.52 -30.94 -6.21
C PHE A 52 16.41 -32.45 -6.41
N ILE A 53 15.70 -33.18 -5.54
CA ILE A 53 15.40 -34.60 -5.77
C ILE A 53 14.30 -34.67 -6.85
N PHE A 54 14.72 -35.04 -8.07
CA PHE A 54 13.84 -35.15 -9.25
C PHE A 54 12.98 -36.42 -9.27
N LEU A 55 13.36 -37.43 -8.49
CA LEU A 55 12.70 -38.74 -8.49
C LEU A 55 11.58 -38.80 -7.44
N ASN A 56 10.39 -39.22 -7.89
CA ASN A 56 9.27 -39.51 -7.03
C ASN A 56 9.35 -40.96 -6.54
N TYR A 57 9.75 -41.15 -5.28
CA TYR A 57 9.95 -42.47 -4.71
C TYR A 57 8.68 -43.34 -4.69
N TRP A 58 7.48 -42.75 -4.62
CA TRP A 58 6.22 -43.49 -4.69
C TRP A 58 6.01 -44.14 -6.06
N VAL A 59 6.43 -43.47 -7.13
CA VAL A 59 6.34 -44.02 -8.50
C VAL A 59 7.28 -45.21 -8.63
N LEU A 60 8.53 -45.06 -8.18
CA LEU A 60 9.50 -46.17 -8.18
C LEU A 60 9.02 -47.36 -7.37
N LEU A 61 8.45 -47.11 -6.19
CA LEU A 61 7.89 -48.16 -5.34
C LEU A 61 6.67 -48.83 -5.97
N SER A 62 5.81 -48.08 -6.66
CA SER A 62 4.68 -48.63 -7.40
C SER A 62 5.12 -49.50 -8.57
N LEU A 63 6.15 -49.09 -9.33
CA LEU A 63 6.72 -49.89 -10.41
C LEU A 63 7.30 -51.20 -9.87
N ALA A 64 8.10 -51.14 -8.80
CA ALA A 64 8.66 -52.33 -8.15
C ALA A 64 7.57 -53.27 -7.60
N PHE A 65 6.49 -52.71 -7.04
CA PHE A 65 5.36 -53.48 -6.53
C PHE A 65 4.62 -54.21 -7.66
N VAL A 66 4.35 -53.55 -8.79
CA VAL A 66 3.69 -54.17 -9.95
C VAL A 66 4.56 -55.26 -10.57
N VAL A 67 5.88 -55.06 -10.69
CA VAL A 67 6.82 -56.11 -11.12
C VAL A 67 6.73 -57.34 -10.21
N THR A 68 6.69 -57.12 -8.90
CA THR A 68 6.63 -58.22 -7.92
C THR A 68 5.32 -59.00 -8.03
N ILE A 69 4.18 -58.32 -8.24
CA ILE A 69 2.88 -58.97 -8.45
C ILE A 69 2.87 -59.74 -9.78
N LEU A 70 3.30 -59.14 -10.88
CA LEU A 70 3.31 -59.80 -12.18
C LEU A 70 4.23 -61.02 -12.21
N ASN A 71 5.41 -60.92 -11.60
CA ASN A 71 6.32 -62.05 -11.47
C ASN A 71 5.70 -63.15 -10.58
N THR A 72 5.12 -62.82 -9.43
CA THR A 72 4.52 -63.86 -8.56
C THR A 72 3.28 -64.52 -9.14
N THR A 73 2.49 -63.79 -9.93
CA THR A 73 1.28 -64.32 -10.58
C THR A 73 1.62 -65.18 -11.79
N LEU A 74 2.45 -64.69 -12.72
CA LEU A 74 2.80 -65.41 -13.96
C LEU A 74 3.74 -66.60 -13.72
N ASN A 75 4.63 -66.52 -12.73
CA ASN A 75 5.59 -67.59 -12.44
C ASN A 75 4.94 -68.79 -11.70
N LYS A 76 3.77 -68.60 -11.06
CA LYS A 76 3.03 -69.67 -10.38
C LYS A 76 1.91 -70.30 -11.19
N SER A 77 1.48 -69.67 -12.28
CA SER A 77 0.29 -70.10 -13.00
C SER A 77 0.63 -70.33 -14.47
N GLY A 78 0.44 -71.56 -14.93
CA GLY A 78 0.55 -71.92 -16.35
C GLY A 78 -0.59 -71.34 -17.19
N TYR A 79 -0.93 -70.05 -17.00
CA TYR A 79 -1.87 -69.36 -17.86
C TYR A 79 -1.26 -69.25 -19.25
N TYR A 80 -1.84 -69.99 -20.19
CA TYR A 80 -1.54 -69.89 -21.62
C TYR A 80 -2.15 -68.61 -22.18
N PHE A 81 -1.56 -67.46 -21.88
CA PHE A 81 -1.72 -66.33 -22.78
C PHE A 81 -1.01 -66.68 -24.09
N ALA A 82 -1.68 -66.45 -25.23
CA ALA A 82 -1.08 -66.58 -26.55
C ALA A 82 -0.07 -65.42 -26.75
N ILE A 83 1.09 -65.57 -26.13
CA ILE A 83 2.17 -64.60 -26.15
C ILE A 83 2.94 -64.75 -27.48
N PRO A 84 3.41 -63.64 -28.09
CA PRO A 84 4.11 -63.67 -29.36
C PRO A 84 5.41 -64.50 -29.32
N SER A 85 5.97 -64.81 -30.48
CA SER A 85 7.30 -65.43 -30.53
C SER A 85 8.38 -64.48 -29.97
N LEU A 86 9.46 -65.00 -29.41
CA LEU A 86 10.58 -64.20 -28.85
C LEU A 86 11.09 -63.14 -29.84
N ALA A 87 11.19 -63.48 -31.13
CA ALA A 87 11.58 -62.54 -32.18
C ALA A 87 10.56 -61.39 -32.36
N THR A 88 9.27 -61.69 -32.20
CA THR A 88 8.18 -60.70 -32.25
C THR A 88 8.14 -59.83 -31.00
N GLU A 89 8.37 -60.39 -29.81
CA GLU A 89 8.46 -59.64 -28.55
C GLU A 89 9.61 -58.64 -28.56
N LEU A 90 10.77 -59.07 -29.06
CA LEU A 90 11.95 -58.24 -29.21
C LEU A 90 11.69 -57.12 -30.23
N TYR A 91 11.07 -57.43 -31.37
CA TYR A 91 10.68 -56.43 -32.36
C TYR A 91 9.71 -55.38 -31.79
N ILE A 92 8.68 -55.82 -31.04
CA ILE A 92 7.69 -54.93 -30.42
C ILE A 92 8.35 -54.07 -29.34
N SER A 93 9.20 -54.66 -28.49
CA SER A 93 9.91 -53.94 -27.42
C SER A 93 10.86 -52.89 -27.97
N GLU A 94 11.64 -53.23 -29.01
CA GLU A 94 12.55 -52.28 -29.67
C GLU A 94 11.78 -51.15 -30.36
N ASN A 95 10.67 -51.46 -31.02
CA ASN A 95 9.85 -50.43 -31.68
C ASN A 95 9.15 -49.52 -30.67
N THR A 96 8.73 -50.08 -29.52
CA THR A 96 8.17 -49.32 -28.40
C THR A 96 9.23 -48.42 -27.79
N LEU A 97 10.45 -48.92 -27.55
CA LEU A 97 11.58 -48.13 -27.06
C LEU A 97 11.91 -46.95 -27.99
N ARG A 98 11.92 -47.17 -29.31
CA ARG A 98 12.11 -46.10 -30.31
C ARG A 98 10.98 -45.07 -30.25
N THR A 99 9.73 -45.53 -30.12
CA THR A 99 8.55 -44.66 -30.05
C THR A 99 8.57 -43.81 -28.77
N VAL A 100 8.82 -44.41 -27.62
CA VAL A 100 8.97 -43.71 -26.32
C VAL A 100 10.12 -42.71 -26.37
N SER A 101 11.22 -43.04 -27.04
CA SER A 101 12.36 -42.13 -27.25
C SER A 101 11.98 -40.86 -28.04
N ILE A 102 11.05 -40.95 -29.00
CA ILE A 102 10.54 -39.78 -29.73
C ILE A 102 9.69 -38.90 -28.79
N PHE A 103 8.88 -39.51 -27.93
CA PHE A 103 8.08 -38.78 -26.94
C PHE A 103 8.92 -37.99 -25.93
N VAL A 104 10.19 -38.37 -25.69
CA VAL A 104 11.15 -37.55 -24.90
C VAL A 104 11.19 -36.12 -25.43
N GLY A 105 11.37 -35.98 -26.75
CA GLY A 105 11.56 -34.68 -27.39
C GLY A 105 10.33 -33.80 -27.24
N ILE A 106 9.14 -34.40 -27.39
CA ILE A 106 7.85 -33.70 -27.25
C ILE A 106 7.64 -33.26 -25.80
N VAL A 107 7.81 -34.17 -24.84
CA VAL A 107 7.64 -33.88 -23.40
C VAL A 107 8.63 -32.81 -22.95
N PHE A 108 9.91 -32.92 -23.34
CA PHE A 108 10.92 -31.92 -23.00
C PHE A 108 10.61 -30.56 -23.64
N SER A 109 10.17 -30.53 -24.90
CA SER A 109 9.75 -29.28 -25.56
C SER A 109 8.57 -28.61 -24.86
N PHE A 110 7.58 -29.39 -24.42
CA PHE A 110 6.44 -28.86 -23.65
C PHE A 110 6.84 -28.40 -22.24
N ILE A 111 7.76 -29.10 -21.57
CA ILE A 111 8.32 -28.69 -20.28
C ILE A 111 9.04 -27.34 -20.45
N VAL A 112 9.88 -27.20 -21.48
CA VAL A 112 10.57 -25.94 -21.80
C VAL A 112 9.59 -24.83 -22.15
N LEU A 113 8.55 -25.11 -22.93
CA LEU A 113 7.51 -24.14 -23.26
C LEU A 113 6.75 -23.68 -22.00
N SER A 114 6.33 -24.63 -21.17
CA SER A 114 5.63 -24.33 -19.90
C SER A 114 6.53 -23.56 -18.95
N PHE A 115 7.82 -23.90 -18.92
CA PHE A 115 8.82 -23.16 -18.16
C PHE A 115 8.98 -21.72 -18.68
N ASN A 116 9.06 -21.51 -19.99
CA ASN A 116 9.17 -20.18 -20.58
C ASN A 116 7.93 -19.33 -20.32
N VAL A 117 6.73 -19.90 -20.43
CA VAL A 117 5.48 -19.22 -20.06
C VAL A 117 5.49 -18.86 -18.57
N PHE A 118 5.90 -19.79 -17.71
CA PHE A 118 5.96 -19.54 -16.27
C PHE A 118 6.99 -18.47 -15.92
N TYR A 119 8.17 -18.55 -16.52
CA TYR A 119 9.26 -17.60 -16.35
C TYR A 119 8.89 -16.20 -16.82
N LYS A 120 8.12 -16.07 -17.92
CA LYS A 120 7.61 -14.79 -18.37
C LYS A 120 6.77 -14.09 -17.28
N TYR A 121 5.86 -14.83 -16.64
CA TYR A 121 4.93 -14.25 -15.65
C TYR A 121 5.49 -14.16 -14.24
N PHE A 122 6.38 -15.08 -13.85
CA PHE A 122 6.83 -15.23 -12.46
C PHE A 122 8.34 -15.13 -12.27
N GLY A 123 9.09 -14.86 -13.34
CA GLY A 123 10.53 -14.61 -13.28
C GLY A 123 11.27 -15.71 -12.54
N ARG A 124 12.08 -15.31 -11.55
CA ARG A 124 12.92 -16.24 -10.79
C ARG A 124 12.13 -17.20 -9.91
N PHE A 125 10.92 -16.84 -9.50
CA PHE A 125 10.06 -17.72 -8.72
C PHE A 125 9.65 -18.97 -9.51
N ALA A 126 9.54 -18.83 -10.84
CA ALA A 126 9.25 -19.94 -11.73
C ALA A 126 10.27 -21.08 -11.60
N PHE A 127 11.56 -20.76 -11.52
CA PHE A 127 12.62 -21.76 -11.38
C PHE A 127 12.48 -22.60 -10.10
N VAL A 128 12.16 -21.99 -8.96
CA VAL A 128 12.07 -22.71 -7.67
C VAL A 128 10.83 -23.60 -7.63
N GLN A 129 9.70 -23.10 -8.11
CA GLN A 129 8.42 -23.80 -7.99
C GLN A 129 8.19 -24.83 -9.11
N PHE A 130 8.74 -24.60 -10.30
CA PHE A 130 8.58 -25.51 -11.43
C PHE A 130 9.20 -26.88 -11.13
N PHE A 131 10.44 -26.92 -10.65
CA PHE A 131 11.13 -28.19 -10.34
C PHE A 131 10.60 -28.89 -9.08
N THR A 132 9.84 -28.21 -8.24
CA THR A 132 9.14 -28.82 -7.10
C THR A 132 7.76 -29.37 -7.47
N SER A 133 7.27 -29.13 -8.69
CA SER A 133 5.98 -29.62 -9.17
C SER A 133 5.91 -31.15 -9.14
N LYS A 134 4.89 -31.67 -8.44
CA LYS A 134 4.62 -33.11 -8.35
C LYS A 134 4.40 -33.75 -9.72
N TYR A 135 3.81 -33.00 -10.65
CA TYR A 135 3.51 -33.45 -12.01
C TYR A 135 4.77 -33.65 -12.84
N ILE A 136 5.74 -32.74 -12.76
CA ILE A 136 7.04 -32.89 -13.43
C ILE A 136 7.77 -34.09 -12.87
N LYS A 137 7.88 -34.18 -11.53
CA LYS A 137 8.55 -35.30 -10.87
C LYS A 137 7.90 -36.64 -11.23
N PHE A 138 6.57 -36.68 -11.33
CA PHE A 138 5.83 -37.86 -11.77
C PHE A 138 6.17 -38.26 -13.21
N ILE A 139 5.97 -37.37 -14.20
CA ILE A 139 6.28 -37.68 -15.61
C ILE A 139 7.74 -38.10 -15.74
N PHE A 140 8.66 -37.32 -15.17
CA PHE A 140 10.10 -37.54 -15.32
C PHE A 140 10.54 -38.89 -14.72
N THR A 141 9.99 -39.26 -13.55
CA THR A 141 10.29 -40.55 -12.91
C THR A 141 9.68 -41.71 -13.68
N LEU A 142 8.41 -41.59 -14.12
CA LEU A 142 7.73 -42.63 -14.89
C LEU A 142 8.45 -42.86 -16.23
N PHE A 143 8.89 -41.78 -16.85
CA PHE A 143 9.62 -41.80 -18.12
C PHE A 143 10.99 -42.48 -18.01
N ILE A 144 11.82 -42.09 -17.03
CA ILE A 144 13.11 -42.75 -16.79
C ILE A 144 12.92 -44.21 -16.40
N GLY A 145 11.91 -44.51 -15.58
CA GLY A 145 11.55 -45.86 -15.18
C GLY A 145 11.19 -46.75 -16.37
N ASP A 146 10.32 -46.27 -17.27
CA ASP A 146 9.92 -46.97 -18.49
C ASP A 146 11.10 -47.21 -19.44
N MET A 147 11.96 -46.21 -19.66
CA MET A 147 13.17 -46.39 -20.47
C MET A 147 14.13 -47.43 -19.90
N MET A 148 14.43 -47.36 -18.59
CA MET A 148 15.30 -48.32 -17.93
C MET A 148 14.71 -49.73 -17.99
N LEU A 149 13.39 -49.85 -17.81
CA LEU A 149 12.66 -51.12 -17.92
C LEU A 149 12.72 -51.68 -19.34
N LEU A 150 12.47 -50.88 -20.37
CA LEU A 150 12.52 -51.31 -21.77
C LEU A 150 13.93 -51.70 -22.21
N ILE A 151 14.96 -50.95 -21.79
CA ILE A 151 16.37 -51.31 -22.05
C ILE A 151 16.70 -52.64 -21.37
N TYR A 152 16.32 -52.81 -20.11
CA TYR A 152 16.52 -54.06 -19.38
C TYR A 152 15.79 -55.23 -20.02
N THR A 153 14.53 -55.04 -20.43
CA THR A 153 13.71 -56.05 -21.10
C THR A 153 14.33 -56.44 -22.45
N CYS A 154 14.77 -55.47 -23.27
CA CYS A 154 15.44 -55.76 -24.53
C CYS A 154 16.79 -56.49 -24.32
N GLY A 155 17.56 -56.12 -23.31
CA GLY A 155 18.82 -56.79 -22.97
C GLY A 155 18.59 -58.24 -22.55
N TYR A 156 17.63 -58.46 -21.65
CA TYR A 156 17.28 -59.78 -21.15
C TYR A 156 16.75 -60.71 -22.25
N LEU A 157 15.81 -60.22 -23.09
CA LEU A 157 15.25 -61.00 -24.20
C LEU A 157 16.29 -61.31 -25.30
N LYS A 158 17.35 -60.49 -25.45
CA LYS A 158 18.45 -60.74 -26.39
C LYS A 158 19.42 -61.82 -25.91
N GLU A 159 19.63 -61.92 -24.59
CA GLU A 159 20.52 -62.90 -23.98
C GLU A 159 19.83 -64.24 -23.72
N GLY A 160 18.49 -64.27 -23.71
CA GLY A 160 17.70 -65.48 -23.54
C GLY A 160 17.81 -66.45 -24.74
N ALA A 161 18.36 -67.64 -24.50
CA ALA A 161 18.43 -68.71 -25.51
C ALA A 161 17.08 -69.42 -25.77
N ALA A 162 16.13 -69.31 -24.84
CA ALA A 162 14.79 -69.88 -24.92
C ALA A 162 13.80 -69.03 -24.11
N ARG A 163 12.51 -69.17 -24.40
CA ARG A 163 11.42 -68.45 -23.73
C ARG A 163 11.32 -68.85 -22.25
N ASP A 164 11.21 -67.85 -21.38
CA ASP A 164 11.08 -68.02 -19.94
C ASP A 164 9.91 -67.19 -19.38
N ALA A 165 9.28 -67.67 -18.30
CA ALA A 165 8.12 -66.99 -17.71
C ALA A 165 8.46 -65.59 -17.15
N TYR A 166 9.72 -65.36 -16.81
CA TYR A 166 10.19 -64.07 -16.32
C TYR A 166 10.35 -63.06 -17.46
N GLY A 167 10.96 -63.45 -18.59
CA GLY A 167 10.99 -62.66 -19.83
C GLY A 167 9.61 -62.25 -20.32
N ASP A 168 8.65 -63.18 -20.37
CA ASP A 168 7.24 -62.91 -20.72
C ASP A 168 6.61 -61.86 -19.77
N SER A 169 6.89 -61.96 -18.47
CA SER A 169 6.37 -61.02 -17.46
C SER A 169 6.97 -59.62 -17.59
N LEU A 170 8.26 -59.53 -17.91
CA LEU A 170 8.96 -58.27 -18.18
C LEU A 170 8.42 -57.61 -19.45
N PHE A 171 8.21 -58.39 -20.50
CA PHE A 171 7.62 -57.92 -21.75
C PHE A 171 6.24 -57.29 -21.52
N ILE A 172 5.31 -58.05 -20.93
CA ILE A 172 3.95 -57.55 -20.65
C ILE A 172 3.98 -56.31 -19.76
N PHE A 173 4.81 -56.31 -18.71
CA PHE A 173 4.95 -55.17 -17.82
C PHE A 173 5.47 -53.94 -18.55
N SER A 174 6.52 -54.08 -19.37
CA SER A 174 7.10 -52.97 -20.13
C SER A 174 6.07 -52.33 -21.08
N ILE A 175 5.27 -53.13 -21.78
CA ILE A 175 4.21 -52.62 -22.67
C ILE A 175 3.11 -51.92 -21.88
N ILE A 176 2.67 -52.48 -20.75
CA ILE A 176 1.66 -51.83 -19.89
C ILE A 176 2.17 -50.49 -19.38
N VAL A 177 3.41 -50.41 -18.88
CA VAL A 177 4.01 -49.16 -18.39
C VAL A 177 4.14 -48.14 -19.51
N SER A 178 4.55 -48.55 -20.71
CA SER A 178 4.64 -47.67 -21.88
C SER A 178 3.27 -47.13 -22.32
N VAL A 179 2.20 -47.95 -22.29
CA VAL A 179 0.83 -47.49 -22.56
C VAL A 179 0.37 -46.50 -21.49
N VAL A 180 0.60 -46.80 -20.21
CA VAL A 180 0.28 -45.90 -19.09
C VAL A 180 1.04 -44.59 -19.23
N LEU A 181 2.32 -44.61 -19.63
CA LEU A 181 3.13 -43.43 -19.89
C LEU A 181 2.49 -42.56 -20.97
N VAL A 182 2.19 -43.13 -22.15
CA VAL A 182 1.59 -42.38 -23.28
C VAL A 182 0.26 -41.75 -22.88
N LEU A 183 -0.62 -42.50 -22.21
CA LEU A 183 -1.92 -41.99 -21.75
C LEU A 183 -1.76 -40.91 -20.65
N SER A 184 -0.70 -40.97 -19.85
CA SER A 184 -0.44 -40.02 -18.76
C SER A 184 0.19 -38.70 -19.24
N ILE A 185 0.85 -38.69 -20.41
CA ILE A 185 1.55 -37.50 -20.92
C ILE A 185 0.58 -36.32 -21.09
N ILE A 186 -0.50 -36.49 -21.88
CA ILE A 186 -1.40 -35.37 -22.23
C ILE A 186 -2.09 -34.77 -20.98
N PRO A 187 -2.73 -35.56 -20.09
CA PRO A 187 -3.35 -35.01 -18.88
C PRO A 187 -2.34 -34.29 -18.00
N THR A 188 -1.14 -34.84 -17.86
CA THR A 188 -0.14 -34.26 -16.97
C THR A 188 0.49 -32.99 -17.55
N LEU A 189 0.63 -32.89 -18.88
CA LEU A 189 1.03 -31.64 -19.56
C LEU A 189 -0.04 -30.54 -19.43
N ILE A 190 -1.32 -30.87 -19.54
CA ILE A 190 -2.42 -29.90 -19.31
C ILE A 190 -2.39 -29.40 -17.86
N LEU A 191 -2.24 -30.31 -16.90
CA LEU A 191 -2.14 -29.95 -15.48
C LEU A 191 -0.89 -29.11 -15.19
N LEU A 192 0.24 -29.40 -15.85
CA LEU A 192 1.45 -28.60 -15.77
C LEU A 192 1.22 -27.17 -16.26
N LEU A 193 0.63 -27.02 -17.44
CA LEU A 193 0.37 -25.71 -18.04
C LEU A 193 -0.62 -24.91 -17.18
N ARG A 194 -1.69 -25.56 -16.69
CA ARG A 194 -2.63 -24.95 -15.76
C ARG A 194 -1.97 -24.54 -14.44
N SER A 195 -1.09 -25.38 -13.90
CA SER A 195 -0.34 -25.08 -12.67
C SER A 195 0.64 -23.92 -12.87
N SER A 196 1.24 -23.79 -14.06
CA SER A 196 2.18 -22.71 -14.39
C SER A 196 1.49 -21.34 -14.48
N GLN A 197 0.20 -21.32 -14.84
CA GLN A 197 -0.62 -20.11 -14.89
C GLN A 197 -1.37 -19.87 -13.58
N ASN A 198 -1.33 -20.80 -12.63
CA ASN A 198 -2.12 -20.71 -11.41
C ASN A 198 -1.62 -19.58 -10.51
N ARG A 199 -2.52 -18.65 -10.19
CA ARG A 199 -2.23 -17.52 -9.29
C ARG A 199 -2.18 -17.93 -7.82
N ASP A 200 -2.58 -19.16 -7.45
CA ASP A 200 -2.33 -19.71 -6.11
C ASP A 200 -0.83 -19.77 -5.77
N ASN A 201 0.03 -19.78 -6.79
CA ASN A 201 1.47 -19.65 -6.64
C ASN A 201 1.87 -18.34 -5.93
N ILE A 202 1.12 -17.25 -6.14
CA ILE A 202 1.32 -15.97 -5.45
C ILE A 202 0.95 -16.10 -3.97
N ARG A 203 -0.14 -16.79 -3.65
CA ARG A 203 -0.54 -17.04 -2.26
C ARG A 203 0.48 -17.92 -1.53
N GLN A 204 0.99 -18.94 -2.22
CA GLN A 204 2.07 -19.78 -1.68
C GLN A 204 3.32 -18.94 -1.42
N LEU A 205 3.72 -18.07 -2.34
CA LEU A 205 4.85 -17.15 -2.14
C LEU A 205 4.64 -16.24 -0.93
N ILE A 206 3.46 -15.65 -0.78
CA ILE A 206 3.13 -14.79 0.37
C ILE A 206 3.18 -15.57 1.68
N SER A 207 2.68 -16.82 1.68
CA SER A 207 2.70 -17.68 2.87
C SER A 207 4.11 -18.09 3.32
N GLN A 208 5.11 -17.95 2.46
CA GLN A 208 6.52 -18.17 2.83
C GLN A 208 7.06 -17.07 3.76
N PHE A 209 6.34 -15.95 3.92
CA PHE A 209 6.66 -14.96 4.95
C PHE A 209 6.19 -15.47 6.32
N ASN A 210 6.98 -16.39 6.90
CA ASN A 210 6.71 -17.10 8.15
C ASN A 210 7.96 -17.13 9.06
N GLY A 211 7.86 -17.74 10.26
CA GLY A 211 8.98 -17.84 11.22
C GLY A 211 10.29 -18.32 10.60
N ASP A 212 10.25 -19.35 9.75
CA ASP A 212 11.42 -19.90 9.05
C ASP A 212 12.13 -18.86 8.17
N TRP A 213 11.37 -17.98 7.51
CA TRP A 213 11.93 -16.86 6.74
C TRP A 213 12.63 -15.85 7.65
N SER A 214 12.03 -15.47 8.79
CA SER A 214 12.63 -14.54 9.75
C SER A 214 13.90 -15.11 10.38
N ILE A 215 13.87 -16.38 10.77
CA ILE A 215 15.08 -17.08 11.25
C ILE A 215 16.15 -17.06 10.16
N SER A 216 15.80 -17.41 8.92
CA SER A 216 16.75 -17.39 7.81
C SER A 216 17.36 -16.00 7.60
N TYR A 217 16.54 -14.94 7.64
CA TYR A 217 16.94 -13.55 7.50
C TYR A 217 17.93 -13.13 8.60
N HIS A 218 17.57 -13.30 9.87
CA HIS A 218 18.42 -12.93 11.02
C HIS A 218 19.72 -13.72 11.08
N VAL A 219 19.63 -15.02 10.83
CA VAL A 219 20.79 -15.90 10.79
C VAL A 219 21.73 -15.42 9.70
N ASN A 220 21.27 -15.07 8.51
CA ASN A 220 22.16 -14.59 7.45
C ASN A 220 22.84 -13.26 7.77
N ILE A 221 22.16 -12.33 8.47
CA ILE A 221 22.77 -11.09 8.98
C ILE A 221 23.94 -11.42 9.91
N LEU A 222 23.78 -12.41 10.80
CA LEU A 222 24.83 -12.84 11.73
C LEU A 222 26.02 -13.56 11.06
N TRP A 223 25.85 -14.10 9.84
CA TRP A 223 26.84 -14.96 9.17
C TRP A 223 27.52 -14.33 7.95
N LYS A 224 27.23 -13.07 7.63
CA LYS A 224 27.83 -12.36 6.49
C LYS A 224 28.58 -11.10 6.92
N ASP A 225 29.89 -11.11 6.64
CA ASP A 225 30.75 -9.93 6.65
C ASP A 225 30.45 -9.05 5.41
N GLY A 226 29.39 -8.25 5.47
CA GLY A 226 29.20 -7.09 4.58
C GLY A 226 28.69 -7.36 3.15
N ASN A 227 28.11 -8.53 2.85
CA ASN A 227 27.58 -8.81 1.49
C ASN A 227 26.07 -9.13 1.50
N GLU A 228 25.25 -8.12 1.79
CA GLU A 228 23.79 -8.19 1.98
C GLU A 228 23.04 -8.85 0.78
N ASN A 229 23.59 -8.73 -0.43
CA ASN A 229 22.88 -8.99 -1.69
C ASN A 229 22.42 -10.43 -1.95
N ALA A 230 23.05 -11.47 -1.39
CA ALA A 230 22.67 -12.85 -1.73
C ALA A 230 21.33 -13.32 -1.08
N HIS A 231 20.79 -12.62 -0.07
CA HIS A 231 19.47 -12.96 0.48
C HIS A 231 18.33 -12.27 -0.26
N LEU A 232 18.57 -11.04 -0.76
CA LEU A 232 17.60 -10.25 -1.52
C LEU A 232 17.05 -10.98 -2.74
N GLN A 233 17.81 -11.93 -3.32
CA GLN A 233 17.41 -12.65 -4.52
C GLN A 233 16.27 -13.67 -4.32
N ARG A 234 16.00 -14.10 -3.08
CA ARG A 234 14.94 -15.08 -2.76
C ARG A 234 13.95 -14.57 -1.71
N ASP A 235 14.00 -13.29 -1.36
CA ASP A 235 13.01 -12.67 -0.49
C ASP A 235 11.62 -12.71 -1.19
N PRO A 236 10.58 -13.27 -0.55
CA PRO A 236 9.23 -13.29 -1.12
C PRO A 236 8.76 -11.93 -1.61
N ILE A 237 9.14 -10.84 -0.93
CA ILE A 237 8.77 -9.48 -1.32
C ILE A 237 9.46 -9.07 -2.62
N THR A 238 10.76 -9.34 -2.78
CA THR A 238 11.48 -9.09 -4.04
C THR A 238 10.86 -9.88 -5.20
N LEU A 239 10.50 -11.15 -4.97
CA LEU A 239 9.83 -11.96 -5.98
C LEU A 239 8.44 -11.41 -6.34
N LEU A 240 7.68 -10.91 -5.36
CA LEU A 240 6.41 -10.23 -5.61
C LEU A 240 6.61 -8.91 -6.38
N ILE A 241 7.68 -8.17 -6.12
CA ILE A 241 8.03 -6.98 -6.90
C ILE A 241 8.33 -7.35 -8.36
N GLU A 242 9.06 -8.44 -8.61
CA GLU A 242 9.32 -8.93 -9.97
C GLU A 242 8.04 -9.33 -10.69
N ILE A 243 7.21 -10.16 -10.05
CA ILE A 243 5.92 -10.60 -10.58
C ILE A 243 5.02 -9.39 -10.85
N GLY A 244 4.93 -8.46 -9.89
CA GLY A 244 4.14 -7.24 -10.02
C GLY A 244 4.65 -6.33 -11.12
N THR A 245 5.97 -6.18 -11.28
CA THR A 245 6.58 -5.38 -12.35
C THR A 245 6.27 -5.97 -13.72
N ALA A 246 6.39 -7.29 -13.88
CA ALA A 246 6.02 -7.97 -15.12
C ALA A 246 4.53 -7.81 -15.41
N ALA A 247 3.67 -7.99 -14.40
CA ALA A 247 2.23 -7.83 -14.54
C ALA A 247 1.81 -6.41 -14.92
N ILE A 248 2.46 -5.39 -14.38
CA ILE A 248 2.20 -3.98 -14.74
C ILE A 248 2.51 -3.74 -16.21
N LYS A 249 3.66 -4.22 -16.69
CA LYS A 249 4.10 -4.08 -18.09
C LYS A 249 3.20 -4.83 -19.06
N ASP A 250 2.74 -6.02 -18.67
CA ASP A 250 1.82 -6.85 -19.45
C ASP A 250 0.34 -6.44 -19.29
N PHE A 251 0.04 -5.38 -18.52
CA PHE A 251 -1.33 -4.94 -18.18
C PHE A 251 -2.20 -6.05 -17.55
N ASP A 252 -1.59 -7.00 -16.86
CA ASP A 252 -2.25 -8.10 -16.17
C ASP A 252 -2.83 -7.68 -14.82
N ARG A 253 -4.03 -7.10 -14.88
CA ARG A 253 -4.80 -6.68 -13.71
C ARG A 253 -5.04 -7.81 -12.70
N THR A 254 -5.21 -9.05 -13.17
CA THR A 254 -5.58 -10.18 -12.29
C THR A 254 -4.45 -10.54 -11.33
N THR A 255 -3.20 -10.47 -11.80
CA THR A 255 -2.02 -10.71 -10.98
C THR A 255 -1.84 -9.63 -9.91
N ILE A 256 -2.01 -8.35 -10.26
CA ILE A 256 -1.91 -7.24 -9.31
C ILE A 256 -2.98 -7.35 -8.21
N VAL A 257 -4.22 -7.69 -8.58
CA VAL A 257 -5.30 -7.95 -7.62
C VAL A 257 -4.97 -9.13 -6.71
N SER A 258 -4.39 -10.20 -7.27
CA SER A 258 -4.00 -11.39 -6.49
C SER A 258 -2.89 -11.08 -5.49
N ILE A 259 -1.91 -10.25 -5.87
CA ILE A 259 -0.86 -9.76 -4.96
C ILE A 259 -1.50 -8.92 -3.85
N LYS A 260 -2.25 -7.88 -4.20
CA LYS A 260 -2.91 -6.99 -3.22
C LYS A 260 -3.74 -7.78 -2.21
N LYS A 261 -4.69 -8.59 -2.70
CA LYS A 261 -5.60 -9.35 -1.85
C LYS A 261 -4.85 -10.39 -1.02
N GLY A 262 -3.93 -11.13 -1.62
CA GLY A 262 -3.13 -12.13 -0.91
C GLY A 262 -2.32 -11.52 0.23
N CYS A 263 -1.70 -10.36 0.01
CA CYS A 263 -0.90 -9.67 1.03
C CYS A 263 -1.77 -9.18 2.19
N LEU A 264 -2.94 -8.58 1.90
CA LEU A 264 -3.87 -8.12 2.94
C LEU A 264 -4.46 -9.27 3.75
N ASP A 265 -4.91 -10.33 3.07
CA ASP A 265 -5.47 -11.51 3.72
C ASP A 265 -4.41 -12.18 4.62
N HIS A 266 -3.15 -12.24 4.16
CA HIS A 266 -2.04 -12.75 4.97
C HIS A 266 -1.74 -11.86 6.17
N LEU A 267 -1.65 -10.53 6.01
CA LEU A 267 -1.43 -9.61 7.13
C LEU A 267 -2.51 -9.73 8.20
N LYS A 268 -3.79 -9.78 7.79
CA LYS A 268 -4.92 -9.99 8.69
C LYS A 268 -4.82 -11.31 9.45
N LYS A 269 -4.44 -12.38 8.74
CA LYS A 269 -4.22 -13.69 9.36
C LYS A 269 -3.05 -13.65 10.35
N MET A 270 -1.92 -13.02 9.99
CA MET A 270 -0.77 -12.86 10.88
C MET A 270 -1.15 -12.12 12.16
N HIS A 271 -1.94 -11.04 12.06
CA HIS A 271 -2.44 -10.31 13.22
C HIS A 271 -3.39 -11.15 14.08
N ALA A 272 -4.34 -11.87 13.47
CA ALA A 272 -5.26 -12.74 14.21
C ALA A 272 -4.57 -13.92 14.92
N ASP A 273 -3.52 -14.47 14.33
CA ASP A 273 -2.75 -15.59 14.88
C ASP A 273 -1.71 -15.15 15.93
N TYR A 274 -1.48 -13.84 16.10
CA TYR A 274 -0.53 -13.26 17.06
C TYR A 274 -1.18 -13.11 18.46
N PRO A 275 -0.47 -13.38 19.57
CA PRO A 275 0.94 -13.82 19.70
C PRO A 275 1.14 -15.35 19.66
N VAL A 276 0.07 -16.13 19.45
CA VAL A 276 -0.01 -17.55 19.82
C VAL A 276 0.77 -18.48 18.88
N GLN A 277 0.87 -18.16 17.58
CA GLN A 277 1.39 -19.12 16.57
C GLN A 277 2.52 -18.60 15.68
N GLN A 278 2.85 -17.31 15.71
CA GLN A 278 3.81 -16.73 14.75
C GLN A 278 5.00 -16.06 15.41
N GLU A 279 6.21 -16.44 14.96
CA GLU A 279 7.49 -15.85 15.39
C GLU A 279 7.75 -14.44 14.82
N ILE A 280 6.94 -13.99 13.84
CA ILE A 280 7.07 -12.68 13.20
C ILE A 280 5.93 -11.77 13.65
N HIS A 281 6.31 -10.61 14.21
CA HIS A 281 5.37 -9.55 14.53
C HIS A 281 4.74 -8.96 13.24
N PRO A 282 3.41 -8.76 13.17
CA PRO A 282 2.70 -8.23 11.99
C PRO A 282 3.29 -6.93 11.43
N ASP A 283 3.80 -6.07 12.31
CA ASP A 283 4.50 -4.81 11.99
C ASP A 283 5.65 -5.00 10.98
N LYS A 284 6.44 -6.07 11.09
CA LYS A 284 7.53 -6.35 10.15
C LYS A 284 7.01 -6.62 8.73
N PHE A 285 5.90 -7.33 8.62
CA PHE A 285 5.28 -7.58 7.32
C PHE A 285 4.65 -6.31 6.75
N TYR A 286 4.01 -5.51 7.59
CA TYR A 286 3.47 -4.21 7.20
C TYR A 286 4.53 -3.29 6.54
N HIS A 287 5.73 -3.18 7.13
CA HIS A 287 6.83 -2.42 6.53
C HIS A 287 7.30 -2.99 5.18
N LYS A 288 7.27 -4.32 5.03
CA LYS A 288 7.60 -4.98 3.76
C LYS A 288 6.54 -4.79 2.68
N LEU A 289 5.27 -4.68 3.05
CA LEU A 289 4.20 -4.33 2.10
C LEU A 289 4.32 -2.87 1.63
N ASN A 290 4.77 -1.96 2.49
CA ASN A 290 5.12 -0.59 2.09
C ASN A 290 6.30 -0.56 1.10
N GLU A 291 7.31 -1.42 1.28
CA GLU A 291 8.41 -1.56 0.33
C GLU A 291 7.89 -2.07 -1.04
N LEU A 292 6.97 -3.04 -1.04
CA LEU A 292 6.34 -3.55 -2.26
C LEU A 292 5.59 -2.44 -3.02
N THR A 293 4.73 -1.65 -2.36
CA THR A 293 3.96 -0.57 -3.01
C THR A 293 4.88 0.53 -3.54
N ARG A 294 5.90 0.93 -2.76
CA ARG A 294 6.90 1.94 -3.17
C ARG A 294 7.71 1.55 -4.40
N ASN A 295 7.96 0.25 -4.60
CA ASN A 295 8.68 -0.25 -5.77
C ASN A 295 7.77 -0.42 -7.00
N LEU A 296 6.51 -0.81 -6.81
CA LEU A 296 5.58 -1.05 -7.92
C LEU A 296 4.98 0.25 -8.50
N PHE A 297 4.68 1.24 -7.66
CA PHE A 297 4.03 2.48 -8.12
C PHE A 297 4.82 3.23 -9.21
N PRO A 298 6.15 3.42 -9.08
CA PRO A 298 6.95 4.11 -10.10
C PRO A 298 6.94 3.37 -11.44
N VAL A 299 6.87 2.04 -11.42
CA VAL A 299 6.73 1.23 -12.64
C VAL A 299 5.36 1.48 -13.25
N ALA A 300 4.28 1.43 -12.46
CA ALA A 300 2.92 1.68 -12.94
C ALA A 300 2.78 3.05 -13.63
N ILE A 301 3.33 4.10 -13.00
CA ILE A 301 3.33 5.45 -13.58
C ILE A 301 4.18 5.53 -14.85
N LYS A 302 5.37 4.93 -14.85
CA LYS A 302 6.25 4.96 -16.02
C LYS A 302 5.63 4.27 -17.24
N GLU A 303 4.94 3.15 -17.02
CA GLU A 303 4.25 2.39 -18.07
C GLU A 303 2.86 2.97 -18.41
N ARG A 304 2.45 4.09 -17.79
CA ARG A 304 1.12 4.71 -17.92
C ARG A 304 -0.04 3.74 -17.67
N ASN A 305 0.18 2.82 -16.73
CA ASN A 305 -0.84 1.86 -16.32
C ASN A 305 -1.62 2.44 -15.13
N GLU A 306 -2.55 3.34 -15.43
CA GLU A 306 -3.38 4.04 -14.43
C GLU A 306 -4.08 3.06 -13.49
N ASN A 307 -4.70 2.00 -14.02
CA ASN A 307 -5.39 0.98 -13.21
C ASN A 307 -4.47 0.36 -12.15
N ALA A 308 -3.22 0.04 -12.52
CA ALA A 308 -2.24 -0.48 -11.57
C ALA A 308 -1.85 0.57 -10.52
N ALA A 309 -1.63 1.82 -10.93
CA ALA A 309 -1.30 2.92 -10.02
C ALA A 309 -2.41 3.15 -8.99
N LEU A 310 -3.67 3.22 -9.43
CA LEU A 310 -4.84 3.35 -8.55
C LEU A 310 -4.98 2.17 -7.59
N MET A 311 -4.75 0.93 -8.06
CA MET A 311 -4.75 -0.25 -7.20
C MET A 311 -3.68 -0.19 -6.11
N ILE A 312 -2.48 0.30 -6.43
CA ILE A 312 -1.38 0.44 -5.48
C ILE A 312 -1.68 1.54 -4.44
N ILE A 313 -2.25 2.67 -4.87
CA ILE A 313 -2.72 3.73 -3.95
C ILE A 313 -3.78 3.18 -2.98
N HIS A 314 -4.78 2.47 -3.49
CA HIS A 314 -5.81 1.85 -2.65
C HIS A 314 -5.25 0.76 -1.74
N PHE A 315 -4.27 -0.01 -2.20
CA PHE A 315 -3.58 -0.98 -1.37
C PHE A 315 -2.89 -0.29 -0.20
N GLN A 316 -2.20 0.82 -0.44
CA GLN A 316 -1.55 1.60 0.60
C GLN A 316 -2.56 2.13 1.64
N LEU A 317 -3.71 2.65 1.20
CA LEU A 317 -4.76 3.11 2.12
C LEU A 317 -5.36 1.96 2.94
N GLU A 318 -5.62 0.79 2.33
CA GLU A 318 -6.16 -0.38 3.04
C GLU A 318 -5.17 -0.94 4.07
N LEU A 319 -3.87 -0.87 3.78
CA LEU A 319 -2.82 -1.21 4.74
C LEU A 319 -2.83 -0.25 5.93
N GLU A 320 -2.89 1.04 5.65
CA GLU A 320 -2.92 2.08 6.68
C GLU A 320 -4.17 1.99 7.54
N GLU A 321 -5.32 1.71 6.91
CA GLU A 321 -6.58 1.52 7.62
C GLU A 321 -6.50 0.33 8.58
N PHE A 322 -5.93 -0.78 8.12
CA PHE A 322 -5.73 -1.95 8.97
C PHE A 322 -4.77 -1.63 10.14
N TYR A 323 -3.68 -0.91 9.88
CA TYR A 323 -2.74 -0.49 10.92
C TYR A 323 -3.42 0.40 11.96
N ILE A 324 -4.07 1.49 11.56
CA ILE A 324 -4.70 2.47 12.47
C ILE A 324 -5.77 1.80 13.34
N ARG A 325 -6.61 0.93 12.76
CA ARG A 325 -7.67 0.25 13.52
C ARG A 325 -7.12 -0.72 14.58
N ASN A 326 -5.91 -1.23 14.38
CA ASN A 326 -5.28 -2.21 15.26
C ASN A 326 -3.98 -1.69 15.89
N PHE A 327 -3.73 -0.36 15.90
CA PHE A 327 -2.39 0.20 16.18
C PHE A 327 -1.78 -0.26 17.51
N LYS A 328 -2.61 -0.53 18.53
CA LYS A 328 -2.15 -1.03 19.84
C LYS A 328 -1.43 -2.37 19.72
N ASP A 329 -1.87 -3.21 18.79
CA ASP A 329 -1.29 -4.54 18.53
C ASP A 329 -0.05 -4.45 17.64
N PHE A 330 0.23 -3.26 17.07
CA PHE A 330 1.42 -2.95 16.29
C PHE A 330 2.57 -2.39 17.16
N ASN A 331 2.57 -2.72 18.46
CA ASN A 331 3.58 -2.31 19.44
C ASN A 331 4.50 -3.48 19.87
N PRO A 332 5.47 -3.90 19.03
CA PRO A 332 6.28 -5.09 19.27
C PRO A 332 7.14 -5.00 20.55
N THR A 333 7.43 -3.78 21.00
CA THR A 333 8.30 -3.51 22.16
C THR A 333 7.50 -3.20 23.42
N GLN A 334 6.16 -3.26 23.36
CA GLN A 334 5.24 -2.92 24.46
C GLN A 334 5.58 -1.57 25.12
N GLN A 335 6.05 -0.61 24.32
CA GLN A 335 6.36 0.72 24.83
C GLN A 335 5.06 1.39 25.27
N SER A 336 5.04 1.88 26.51
CA SER A 336 3.92 2.69 27.06
C SER A 336 3.58 3.91 26.19
N ASP A 337 4.59 4.33 25.43
CA ASP A 337 4.67 5.57 24.66
C ASP A 337 4.47 5.37 23.16
N HIS A 338 4.05 4.16 22.76
CA HIS A 338 3.75 3.82 21.38
C HIS A 338 2.54 4.62 20.89
N HIS A 339 2.74 5.36 19.83
CA HIS A 339 1.74 6.21 19.20
C HIS A 339 1.87 6.07 17.70
N TYR A 340 0.77 6.33 17.02
CA TYR A 340 0.76 6.43 15.58
C TYR A 340 1.31 7.80 15.15
N ASP A 341 2.26 7.81 14.21
CA ASP A 341 2.91 9.03 13.72
C ASP A 341 2.62 9.34 12.24
N GLY A 342 2.03 8.41 11.49
CA GLY A 342 1.68 8.57 10.07
C GLY A 342 2.84 8.85 9.11
N ILE A 343 4.10 8.82 9.58
CA ILE A 343 5.26 9.31 8.83
C ILE A 343 5.45 8.46 7.57
N LEU A 344 5.39 7.14 7.71
CA LEU A 344 5.59 6.20 6.62
C LEU A 344 4.58 6.44 5.48
N PHE A 345 3.30 6.56 5.81
CA PHE A 345 2.23 6.81 4.85
C PHE A 345 2.43 8.13 4.10
N MET A 346 2.74 9.20 4.83
CA MET A 346 2.94 10.53 4.26
C MET A 346 4.16 10.56 3.32
N VAL A 347 5.26 9.91 3.70
CA VAL A 347 6.45 9.78 2.83
C VAL A 347 6.09 9.04 1.53
N VAL A 348 5.39 7.91 1.63
CA VAL A 348 4.96 7.12 0.45
C VAL A 348 4.04 7.96 -0.46
N MET A 349 3.03 8.61 0.11
CA MET A 349 2.09 9.43 -0.67
C MET A 349 2.76 10.65 -1.31
N LYS A 350 3.72 11.28 -0.64
CA LYS A 350 4.52 12.38 -1.22
C LYS A 350 5.36 11.91 -2.39
N GLU A 351 6.02 10.75 -2.27
CA GLU A 351 6.76 10.14 -3.38
C GLU A 351 5.83 9.80 -4.56
N PHE A 352 4.64 9.27 -4.27
CA PHE A 352 3.65 8.92 -5.29
C PHE A 352 3.15 10.18 -6.00
N PHE A 353 2.80 11.23 -5.24
CA PHE A 353 2.27 12.46 -5.79
C PHE A 353 3.30 13.16 -6.67
N LEU A 354 4.55 13.25 -6.19
CA LEU A 354 5.65 13.83 -6.96
C LEU A 354 5.83 13.10 -8.30
N LYS A 355 5.82 11.76 -8.30
CA LYS A 355 5.95 10.97 -9.53
C LYS A 355 4.74 11.15 -10.45
N ALA A 356 3.51 11.14 -9.93
CA ALA A 356 2.32 11.35 -10.73
C ALA A 356 2.35 12.73 -11.43
N LEU A 357 2.74 13.78 -10.71
CA LEU A 357 2.92 15.12 -11.28
C LEU A 357 4.02 15.16 -12.36
N GLN A 358 5.18 14.53 -12.11
CA GLN A 358 6.30 14.48 -13.06
C GLN A 358 5.93 13.78 -14.38
N PHE A 359 5.07 12.77 -14.32
CA PHE A 359 4.63 12.00 -15.48
C PHE A 359 3.32 12.52 -16.10
N ASN A 360 2.73 13.59 -15.56
CA ASN A 360 1.44 14.16 -15.98
C ASN A 360 0.25 13.19 -15.90
N GLU A 361 0.24 12.33 -14.88
CA GLU A 361 -0.86 11.41 -14.59
C GLU A 361 -1.91 12.10 -13.70
N ASP A 362 -2.68 13.02 -14.30
CA ASP A 362 -3.55 13.94 -13.57
C ASP A 362 -4.65 13.20 -12.77
N GLY A 363 -5.29 12.16 -13.33
CA GLY A 363 -6.29 11.35 -12.63
C GLY A 363 -5.73 10.56 -11.43
N VAL A 364 -4.45 10.16 -11.53
CA VAL A 364 -3.73 9.54 -10.40
C VAL A 364 -3.46 10.59 -9.33
N SER A 365 -3.04 11.80 -9.70
CA SER A 365 -2.84 12.92 -8.76
C SER A 365 -4.12 13.28 -8.00
N GLU A 366 -5.27 13.37 -8.68
CA GLU A 366 -6.58 13.58 -8.03
C GLU A 366 -6.88 12.46 -7.02
N THR A 367 -6.61 11.20 -7.39
CA THR A 367 -6.83 10.05 -6.50
C THR A 367 -5.93 10.08 -5.27
N ILE A 368 -4.68 10.54 -5.39
CA ILE A 368 -3.76 10.67 -4.25
C ILE A 368 -4.28 11.72 -3.27
N ILE A 369 -4.76 12.88 -3.74
CA ILE A 369 -5.36 13.91 -2.88
C ILE A 369 -6.59 13.36 -2.15
N SER A 370 -7.47 12.63 -2.86
CA SER A 370 -8.62 11.96 -2.25
C SER A 370 -8.22 10.91 -1.21
N THR A 371 -7.12 10.21 -1.45
CA THR A 371 -6.59 9.17 -0.55
C THR A 371 -5.98 9.77 0.72
N LEU A 372 -5.23 10.87 0.60
CA LEU A 372 -4.75 11.66 1.73
C LEU A 372 -5.93 12.15 2.59
N ARG A 373 -7.03 12.59 1.97
CA ARG A 373 -8.24 13.00 2.71
C ARG A 373 -8.80 11.84 3.52
N LYS A 374 -9.04 10.70 2.88
CA LYS A 374 -9.60 9.51 3.52
C LYS A 374 -8.72 9.03 4.68
N TRP A 375 -7.41 9.04 4.50
CA TRP A 375 -6.47 8.71 5.55
C TRP A 375 -6.57 9.68 6.74
N TRP A 376 -6.60 10.99 6.48
CA TRP A 376 -6.66 11.96 7.56
C TRP A 376 -8.01 11.95 8.30
N THR A 377 -9.13 11.75 7.58
CA THR A 377 -10.44 11.48 8.18
C THR A 377 -10.40 10.23 9.06
N LEU A 378 -9.75 9.15 8.62
CA LEU A 378 -9.60 7.94 9.43
C LEU A 378 -8.82 8.22 10.74
N VAL A 379 -7.77 9.02 10.68
CA VAL A 379 -7.03 9.44 11.88
C VAL A 379 -7.94 10.22 12.84
N ILE A 380 -8.72 11.17 12.32
CA ILE A 380 -9.61 12.01 13.12
C ILE A 380 -10.75 11.22 13.73
N ASP A 381 -11.39 10.32 12.99
CA ASP A 381 -12.61 9.64 13.44
C ASP A 381 -12.36 8.32 14.17
N VAL A 382 -11.20 7.70 13.95
CA VAL A 382 -10.87 6.39 14.53
C VAL A 382 -9.71 6.49 15.50
N TYR A 383 -8.58 7.04 15.09
CA TYR A 383 -7.38 7.04 15.94
C TYR A 383 -7.54 7.95 17.17
N PHE A 384 -7.81 9.25 16.98
CA PHE A 384 -7.90 10.20 18.11
C PHE A 384 -8.96 9.82 19.16
N PRO A 385 -10.16 9.36 18.78
CA PRO A 385 -11.13 8.83 19.75
C PRO A 385 -10.64 7.57 20.47
N ALA A 386 -9.94 6.66 19.77
CA ALA A 386 -9.43 5.42 20.36
C ALA A 386 -8.32 5.64 21.39
N VAL A 387 -7.49 6.68 21.22
CA VAL A 387 -6.49 7.11 22.22
C VAL A 387 -7.05 8.12 23.23
N LYS A 388 -8.32 8.52 23.12
CA LYS A 388 -8.98 9.54 23.95
C LYS A 388 -8.17 10.85 24.00
N TYR A 389 -7.69 11.29 22.84
CA TYR A 389 -6.89 12.51 22.76
C TYR A 389 -7.72 13.75 23.09
N ASP A 390 -7.28 14.49 24.11
CA ASP A 390 -7.83 15.79 24.50
C ASP A 390 -6.73 16.85 24.42
N TYR A 391 -6.87 17.80 23.50
CA TYR A 391 -5.92 18.88 23.33
C TYR A 391 -5.83 19.72 24.62
N PRO A 392 -4.63 19.91 25.20
CA PRO A 392 -4.47 20.59 26.48
C PRO A 392 -4.86 22.08 26.38
N LYS A 393 -5.76 22.52 27.27
CA LYS A 393 -6.20 23.92 27.34
C LYS A 393 -5.08 24.81 27.88
N GLY A 394 -4.83 25.94 27.22
CA GLY A 394 -3.98 27.02 27.74
C GLY A 394 -2.50 26.95 27.37
N GLU A 395 -2.05 25.87 26.72
CA GLU A 395 -0.69 25.78 26.20
C GLU A 395 -0.61 26.33 24.78
N ARG A 396 0.26 27.33 24.58
CA ARG A 396 0.54 27.92 23.26
C ARG A 396 1.29 26.95 22.34
N PHE A 397 2.08 26.04 22.92
CA PHE A 397 2.89 25.04 22.21
C PHE A 397 2.85 23.72 22.98
N PRO A 398 1.77 22.94 22.89
CA PRO A 398 1.75 21.64 23.51
C PRO A 398 2.84 20.76 22.90
N THR A 399 3.61 20.13 23.78
CA THR A 399 4.73 19.25 23.44
C THR A 399 4.31 17.77 23.40
N ASP A 400 3.01 17.48 23.52
CA ASP A 400 2.52 16.12 23.43
C ASP A 400 2.62 15.57 22.00
N LYS A 401 2.84 14.25 21.93
CA LYS A 401 3.09 13.54 20.67
C LYS A 401 1.94 13.66 19.66
N ASN A 402 0.70 13.69 20.12
CA ASN A 402 -0.46 13.80 19.23
C ASN A 402 -0.58 15.23 18.66
N SER A 403 -0.31 16.26 19.46
CA SER A 403 -0.21 17.64 18.97
C SER A 403 0.92 17.80 17.94
N PHE A 404 2.08 17.16 18.18
CA PHE A 404 3.17 17.13 17.20
C PHE A 404 2.77 16.39 15.92
N PHE A 405 2.08 15.25 16.04
CA PHE A 405 1.57 14.49 14.90
C PHE A 405 0.58 15.30 14.05
N VAL A 406 -0.35 16.02 14.68
CA VAL A 406 -1.26 16.95 13.97
C VAL A 406 -0.47 18.03 13.24
N GLY A 407 0.45 18.70 13.94
CA GLY A 407 1.25 19.78 13.37
C GLY A 407 2.11 19.33 12.18
N SER A 408 2.82 18.21 12.33
CA SER A 408 3.67 17.62 11.29
C SER A 408 2.86 17.11 10.10
N THR A 409 1.67 16.54 10.33
CA THR A 409 0.81 16.10 9.24
C THR A 409 0.36 17.26 8.36
N TYR A 410 -0.15 18.34 8.95
CA TYR A 410 -0.55 19.51 8.17
C TYR A 410 0.63 20.17 7.46
N TYR A 411 1.80 20.20 8.10
CA TYR A 411 3.03 20.68 7.47
C TYR A 411 3.40 19.87 6.22
N GLU A 412 3.37 18.53 6.30
CA GLU A 412 3.65 17.67 5.15
C GLU A 412 2.55 17.73 4.09
N LEU A 413 1.27 17.83 4.46
CA LEU A 413 0.17 18.06 3.51
C LEU A 413 0.38 19.37 2.73
N ASN A 414 0.79 20.44 3.42
CA ASN A 414 1.13 21.69 2.78
C ASN A 414 2.28 21.49 1.78
N ASN A 415 3.37 20.84 2.17
CA ASN A 415 4.50 20.55 1.28
C ASN A 415 4.08 19.74 0.04
N ILE A 416 3.17 18.77 0.21
CA ILE A 416 2.62 17.97 -0.91
C ILE A 416 1.80 18.87 -1.83
N PHE A 417 0.86 19.64 -1.29
CA PHE A 417 -0.02 20.50 -2.09
C PHE A 417 0.72 21.66 -2.75
N GLU A 418 1.81 22.15 -2.18
CA GLU A 418 2.67 23.14 -2.81
C GLU A 418 3.33 22.63 -4.10
N LEU A 419 3.49 21.32 -4.27
CA LEU A 419 3.97 20.74 -5.52
C LEU A 419 3.02 21.05 -6.68
N VAL A 420 1.71 21.21 -6.44
CA VAL A 420 0.75 21.61 -7.47
C VAL A 420 1.12 22.95 -8.09
N PHE A 421 1.53 23.93 -7.26
CA PHE A 421 1.96 25.24 -7.74
C PHE A 421 3.34 25.15 -8.42
N THR A 422 4.28 24.40 -7.84
CA THR A 422 5.63 24.20 -8.39
C THR A 422 5.58 23.59 -9.80
N TYR A 423 4.70 22.61 -10.02
CA TYR A 423 4.50 21.95 -11.31
C TYR A 423 3.45 22.66 -12.20
N LYS A 424 2.95 23.84 -11.79
CA LYS A 424 1.95 24.65 -12.53
C LYS A 424 0.64 23.90 -12.86
N LYS A 425 0.24 22.94 -12.02
CA LYS A 425 -0.97 22.12 -12.19
C LYS A 425 -2.19 22.73 -11.50
N LEU A 426 -2.44 24.04 -11.71
CA LEU A 426 -3.43 24.81 -10.94
C LEU A 426 -4.85 24.23 -10.94
N PHE A 427 -5.24 23.47 -11.98
CA PHE A 427 -6.55 22.81 -12.02
C PHE A 427 -6.76 21.77 -10.90
N LEU A 428 -5.69 21.19 -10.35
CA LEU A 428 -5.75 20.26 -9.21
C LEU A 428 -6.13 20.98 -7.90
N TYR A 429 -6.09 22.32 -7.88
CA TYR A 429 -6.48 23.07 -6.69
C TYR A 429 -7.96 22.83 -6.30
N LYS A 430 -8.83 22.52 -7.26
CA LYS A 430 -10.22 22.12 -6.97
C LYS A 430 -10.28 20.92 -6.01
N GLU A 431 -9.36 19.96 -6.15
CA GLU A 431 -9.30 18.77 -5.30
C GLU A 431 -8.72 19.10 -3.92
N ILE A 432 -7.77 20.05 -3.86
CA ILE A 432 -7.25 20.58 -2.59
C ILE A 432 -8.36 21.35 -1.85
N ALA A 433 -9.12 22.19 -2.56
CA ALA A 433 -10.24 22.91 -1.98
C ALA A 433 -11.31 21.93 -1.43
N LEU A 434 -11.64 20.90 -2.21
CA LEU A 434 -12.54 19.83 -1.78
C LEU A 434 -11.96 19.02 -0.60
N PHE A 435 -10.65 18.77 -0.55
CA PHE A 435 -9.98 18.13 0.57
C PHE A 435 -10.28 18.87 1.87
N PHE A 436 -10.01 20.18 1.91
CA PHE A 436 -10.16 20.98 3.12
C PHE A 436 -11.63 21.23 3.47
N GLY A 437 -12.49 21.44 2.47
CA GLY A 437 -13.93 21.67 2.67
C GLY A 437 -14.62 20.45 3.30
N VAL A 438 -14.35 19.24 2.79
CA VAL A 438 -14.90 18.00 3.36
C VAL A 438 -14.29 17.72 4.72
N LEU A 439 -12.98 17.89 4.87
CA LEU A 439 -12.29 17.64 6.13
C LEU A 439 -12.81 18.52 7.28
N ASN A 440 -13.17 19.78 7.00
CA ASN A 440 -13.82 20.65 7.99
C ASN A 440 -15.13 20.02 8.53
N ALA A 441 -15.97 19.48 7.63
CA ALA A 441 -17.21 18.84 8.04
C ALA A 441 -16.95 17.59 8.90
N GLU A 442 -16.00 16.74 8.48
CA GLU A 442 -15.61 15.54 9.23
C GLU A 442 -15.06 15.88 10.62
N ILE A 443 -14.20 16.91 10.73
CA ILE A 443 -13.68 17.38 12.02
C ILE A 443 -14.83 17.78 12.96
N VAL A 444 -15.83 18.53 12.45
CA VAL A 444 -16.99 18.98 13.23
C VAL A 444 -17.88 17.80 13.65
N SER A 445 -18.09 16.81 12.79
CA SER A 445 -18.90 15.63 13.11
C SER A 445 -18.15 14.55 13.92
N SER A 446 -16.84 14.69 14.09
CA SER A 446 -16.01 13.70 14.77
C SER A 446 -16.37 13.56 16.26
N LYS A 447 -16.15 12.36 16.82
CA LYS A 447 -16.44 12.04 18.23
C LYS A 447 -15.33 12.47 19.20
N ASN A 448 -14.57 13.51 18.84
CA ASN A 448 -13.47 14.03 19.64
C ASN A 448 -13.95 15.04 20.70
N THR A 449 -13.08 15.39 21.64
CA THR A 449 -13.37 16.47 22.59
C THR A 449 -13.45 17.82 21.87
N ARG A 450 -14.22 18.76 22.43
CA ARG A 450 -14.33 20.11 21.88
C ARG A 450 -12.96 20.77 21.67
N ASN A 451 -12.00 20.57 22.59
CA ASN A 451 -10.68 21.20 22.46
C ASN A 451 -9.92 20.64 21.26
N THR A 452 -9.95 19.31 21.08
CA THR A 452 -9.33 18.64 19.94
C THR A 452 -9.96 19.09 18.62
N VAL A 453 -11.30 19.16 18.56
CA VAL A 453 -12.01 19.65 17.37
C VAL A 453 -11.61 21.09 17.03
N VAL A 454 -11.61 21.99 18.02
CA VAL A 454 -11.20 23.39 17.82
C VAL A 454 -9.74 23.48 17.36
N HIS A 455 -8.83 22.69 17.95
CA HIS A 455 -7.43 22.65 17.53
C HIS A 455 -7.26 22.20 16.08
N LEU A 456 -7.96 21.13 15.68
CA LEU A 456 -7.93 20.61 14.32
C LEU A 456 -8.46 21.64 13.33
N LEU A 457 -9.57 22.33 13.65
CA LEU A 457 -10.11 23.41 12.82
C LEU A 457 -9.16 24.60 12.70
N GLN A 458 -8.47 24.98 13.77
CA GLN A 458 -7.44 26.03 13.74
C GLN A 458 -6.30 25.67 12.79
N ARG A 459 -5.76 24.45 12.92
CA ARG A 459 -4.73 23.96 12.02
C ARG A 459 -5.23 23.91 10.58
N ASN A 460 -6.37 23.26 10.35
CA ASN A 460 -6.96 23.13 9.02
C ASN A 460 -7.17 24.49 8.33
N GLY A 461 -7.78 25.45 9.04
CA GLY A 461 -8.02 26.79 8.55
C GLY A 461 -6.73 27.55 8.22
N SER A 462 -5.73 27.53 9.11
CA SER A 462 -4.47 28.24 8.89
C SER A 462 -3.74 27.80 7.61
N TYR A 463 -3.65 26.49 7.36
CA TYR A 463 -3.02 25.95 6.15
C TYR A 463 -3.89 26.16 4.91
N LEU A 464 -5.21 26.03 5.03
CA LEU A 464 -6.14 26.31 3.95
C LEU A 464 -6.02 27.75 3.44
N VAL A 465 -5.99 28.72 4.37
CA VAL A 465 -5.82 30.15 4.05
C VAL A 465 -4.51 30.37 3.31
N SER A 466 -3.41 29.80 3.81
CA SER A 466 -2.08 29.93 3.17
C SER A 466 -2.08 29.41 1.73
N LEU A 467 -2.59 28.21 1.50
CA LEU A 467 -2.67 27.61 0.17
C LEU A 467 -3.63 28.37 -0.75
N PHE A 468 -4.77 28.84 -0.24
CA PHE A 468 -5.73 29.64 -1.00
C PHE A 468 -5.15 30.98 -1.43
N GLN A 469 -4.48 31.71 -0.52
CA GLN A 469 -3.81 32.96 -0.87
C GLN A 469 -2.77 32.75 -1.98
N LYS A 470 -1.98 31.66 -1.89
CA LYS A 470 -1.01 31.29 -2.94
C LYS A 470 -1.67 30.91 -4.27
N PHE A 471 -2.81 30.23 -4.24
CA PHE A 471 -3.59 29.96 -5.46
C PHE A 471 -4.09 31.26 -6.09
N ILE A 472 -4.64 32.16 -5.26
CA ILE A 472 -5.18 33.45 -5.70
C ILE A 472 -4.11 34.35 -6.30
N THR A 473 -2.86 34.34 -5.83
CA THR A 473 -1.79 35.11 -6.48
C THR A 473 -1.38 34.56 -7.83
N LEU A 474 -1.64 33.28 -8.11
CA LEU A 474 -1.23 32.58 -9.34
C LEU A 474 -2.35 32.44 -10.38
N THR A 475 -3.60 32.70 -10.02
CA THR A 475 -4.75 32.59 -10.93
C THR A 475 -5.40 33.93 -11.21
N ASP A 476 -5.80 34.18 -12.46
CA ASP A 476 -6.62 35.33 -12.84
C ASP A 476 -8.12 34.99 -12.95
N SER A 477 -8.48 33.72 -12.73
CA SER A 477 -9.86 33.26 -12.79
C SER A 477 -10.73 33.83 -11.67
N GLU A 478 -11.99 34.13 -11.99
CA GLU A 478 -13.01 34.41 -10.97
C GLU A 478 -13.16 33.23 -10.00
N ILE A 479 -13.51 33.55 -8.76
CA ILE A 479 -13.68 32.56 -7.69
C ILE A 479 -15.03 31.88 -7.86
N THR A 480 -15.01 30.56 -8.00
CA THR A 480 -16.20 29.72 -8.13
C THR A 480 -16.32 28.75 -6.96
N SER A 481 -17.45 28.04 -6.89
CA SER A 481 -17.68 27.02 -5.86
C SER A 481 -16.68 25.88 -5.86
N SER A 482 -16.09 25.53 -7.01
CA SER A 482 -15.12 24.44 -7.10
C SER A 482 -13.77 24.77 -6.48
N VAL A 483 -13.44 26.05 -6.29
CA VAL A 483 -12.13 26.50 -5.81
C VAL A 483 -12.21 27.31 -4.51
N TYR A 484 -13.41 27.56 -3.99
CA TYR A 484 -13.61 28.27 -2.73
C TYR A 484 -13.95 27.28 -1.60
N PRO A 485 -12.98 26.95 -0.71
CA PRO A 485 -13.13 25.87 0.26
C PRO A 485 -13.80 26.27 1.60
N PHE A 486 -14.33 27.48 1.70
CA PHE A 486 -14.91 28.02 2.93
C PHE A 486 -16.45 27.93 2.93
N GLY A 487 -17.10 28.23 4.08
CA GLY A 487 -18.55 28.23 4.23
C GLY A 487 -19.18 26.90 4.67
N HIS A 488 -18.75 25.75 4.12
CA HIS A 488 -19.40 24.45 4.39
C HIS A 488 -19.32 24.01 5.87
N GLY A 489 -18.17 24.20 6.52
CA GLY A 489 -17.99 23.83 7.94
C GLY A 489 -18.42 24.92 8.92
N THR A 490 -18.49 26.18 8.48
CA THR A 490 -18.67 27.34 9.36
C THR A 490 -20.02 27.30 10.09
N THR A 491 -21.10 26.95 9.39
CA THR A 491 -22.44 26.87 9.99
C THR A 491 -22.57 25.69 10.95
N GLN A 492 -22.01 24.52 10.60
CA GLN A 492 -22.04 23.33 11.45
C GLN A 492 -21.19 23.51 12.71
N GLU A 493 -20.01 24.13 12.61
CA GLU A 493 -19.16 24.43 13.76
C GLU A 493 -19.87 25.34 14.77
N LEU A 494 -20.48 26.44 14.30
CA LEU A 494 -21.21 27.38 15.15
C LEU A 494 -22.31 26.66 15.95
N ILE A 495 -23.00 25.69 15.33
CA ILE A 495 -24.08 24.92 15.93
C ILE A 495 -23.57 23.89 16.93
N TYR A 496 -22.68 22.99 16.49
CA TYR A 496 -22.35 21.79 17.25
C TYR A 496 -21.16 21.99 18.21
N ILE A 497 -20.20 22.83 17.82
CA ILE A 497 -18.95 23.04 18.56
C ILE A 497 -18.98 24.35 19.35
N LYS A 498 -19.85 25.30 18.96
CA LYS A 498 -19.96 26.63 19.55
C LYS A 498 -18.62 27.36 19.50
N SER A 499 -18.04 27.41 18.31
CA SER A 499 -16.75 28.02 18.01
C SER A 499 -16.87 28.84 16.72
N GLN A 500 -16.00 29.83 16.57
CA GLN A 500 -16.02 30.80 15.46
C GLN A 500 -14.75 30.69 14.59
N VAL A 501 -14.02 29.57 14.65
CA VAL A 501 -12.67 29.49 14.10
C VAL A 501 -12.70 29.54 12.57
N PRO A 502 -13.37 28.61 11.86
CA PRO A 502 -13.75 28.74 10.46
C PRO A 502 -14.26 30.11 10.04
N LEU A 503 -15.18 30.73 10.81
CA LEU A 503 -15.69 32.06 10.49
C LEU A 503 -14.58 33.12 10.45
N GLN A 504 -13.67 33.10 11.42
CA GLN A 504 -12.55 34.05 11.47
C GLN A 504 -11.66 33.92 10.23
N TYR A 505 -11.27 32.70 9.86
CA TYR A 505 -10.47 32.47 8.65
C TYR A 505 -11.20 32.87 7.37
N GLU A 506 -12.50 32.62 7.31
CA GLU A 506 -13.33 33.02 6.17
C GLU A 506 -13.42 34.54 6.04
N LEU A 507 -13.59 35.27 7.15
CA LEU A 507 -13.58 36.74 7.17
C LEU A 507 -12.20 37.33 6.87
N ASP A 508 -11.11 36.64 7.23
CA ASP A 508 -9.75 37.04 6.86
C ASP A 508 -9.49 36.86 5.36
N VAL A 509 -9.98 35.76 4.79
CA VAL A 509 -9.92 35.52 3.33
C VAL A 509 -10.82 36.50 2.58
N PHE A 510 -11.99 36.81 3.11
CA PHE A 510 -12.89 37.83 2.57
C PHE A 510 -12.18 39.18 2.40
N GLU A 511 -11.47 39.61 3.44
CA GLU A 511 -10.65 40.83 3.40
C GLU A 511 -9.47 40.72 2.44
N TYR A 512 -8.77 39.59 2.43
CA TYR A 512 -7.66 39.35 1.53
C TYR A 512 -8.10 39.45 0.05
N LEU A 513 -9.23 38.83 -0.30
CA LEU A 513 -9.79 38.90 -1.65
C LEU A 513 -10.17 40.32 -2.05
N PHE A 514 -10.74 41.08 -1.11
CA PHE A 514 -11.06 42.48 -1.34
C PHE A 514 -9.81 43.30 -1.64
N ARG A 515 -8.76 43.16 -0.81
CA ARG A 515 -7.49 43.90 -0.99
C ARG A 515 -6.79 43.57 -2.31
N ASN A 516 -6.97 42.35 -2.83
CA ASN A 516 -6.40 41.92 -4.11
C ASN A 516 -7.34 42.17 -5.31
N GLY A 517 -8.49 42.82 -5.11
CA GLY A 517 -9.45 43.10 -6.19
C GLY A 517 -10.10 41.84 -6.79
N LYS A 518 -10.18 40.75 -6.01
CA LYS A 518 -10.69 39.43 -6.43
C LYS A 518 -11.96 39.00 -5.69
N LEU A 519 -12.48 39.86 -4.80
CA LEU A 519 -13.74 39.59 -4.11
C LEU A 519 -14.92 39.74 -5.08
N ASN A 520 -15.69 38.67 -5.27
CA ASN A 520 -16.85 38.63 -6.17
C ASN A 520 -18.15 38.31 -5.43
N ALA A 521 -19.28 38.43 -6.13
CA ALA A 521 -20.62 38.21 -5.59
C ALA A 521 -20.80 36.79 -4.98
N TYR A 522 -20.16 35.77 -5.55
CA TYR A 522 -20.21 34.40 -5.03
C TYR A 522 -19.71 34.33 -3.58
N VAL A 523 -18.53 34.89 -3.31
CA VAL A 523 -17.94 34.88 -1.96
C VAL A 523 -18.77 35.73 -0.98
N ILE A 524 -19.24 36.90 -1.41
CA ILE A 524 -20.12 37.77 -0.60
C ILE A 524 -21.43 37.04 -0.24
N ASN A 525 -21.97 36.26 -1.18
CA ASN A 525 -23.18 35.47 -0.95
C ASN A 525 -22.99 34.37 0.10
N ILE A 526 -21.81 33.75 0.18
CA ILE A 526 -21.52 32.77 1.22
C ILE A 526 -21.52 33.43 2.61
N VAL A 527 -20.85 34.59 2.74
CA VAL A 527 -20.84 35.31 4.03
C VAL A 527 -22.24 35.76 4.43
N LYS A 528 -23.07 36.22 3.48
CA LYS A 528 -24.50 36.48 3.72
C LYS A 528 -25.25 35.23 4.17
N ALA A 529 -25.04 34.08 3.53
CA ALA A 529 -25.68 32.83 3.92
C ALA A 529 -25.31 32.42 5.36
N ILE A 530 -24.05 32.63 5.77
CA ILE A 530 -23.62 32.42 7.16
C ILE A 530 -24.35 33.38 8.09
N ALA A 531 -24.47 34.66 7.72
CA ALA A 531 -25.25 35.63 8.49
C ALA A 531 -26.71 35.17 8.67
N TYR A 532 -27.36 34.73 7.60
CA TYR A 532 -28.74 34.20 7.65
C TYR A 532 -28.85 33.01 8.61
N HIS A 533 -27.88 32.10 8.56
CA HIS A 533 -27.82 30.98 9.50
C HIS A 533 -27.64 31.43 10.95
N THR A 534 -26.80 32.43 11.22
CA THR A 534 -26.64 32.97 12.58
C THR A 534 -27.90 33.69 13.06
N MET A 535 -28.64 34.37 12.17
CA MET A 535 -29.90 35.03 12.48
C MET A 535 -31.01 34.02 12.82
N ALA A 536 -31.13 32.95 12.03
CA ALA A 536 -32.11 31.89 12.28
C ALA A 536 -31.99 31.24 13.66
N ARG A 537 -30.81 31.31 14.27
CA ARG A 537 -30.47 30.70 15.57
C ARG A 537 -30.02 31.74 16.60
N PHE A 538 -30.37 33.00 16.39
CA PHE A 538 -29.84 34.12 17.15
C PHE A 538 -30.04 33.97 18.67
N THR A 539 -31.18 33.39 19.08
CA THR A 539 -31.55 33.19 20.49
C THR A 539 -30.99 31.91 21.12
N GLU A 540 -30.39 31.00 20.34
CA GLU A 540 -29.92 29.70 20.83
C GLU A 540 -28.60 29.80 21.61
N ASP A 541 -27.70 30.71 21.21
CA ASP A 541 -26.35 30.83 21.78
C ASP A 541 -25.76 32.24 21.59
N ALA A 542 -25.10 32.78 22.63
CA ALA A 542 -24.44 34.08 22.56
C ALA A 542 -23.34 34.16 21.49
N GLY A 543 -22.76 33.03 21.09
CA GLY A 543 -21.82 32.91 19.98
C GLY A 543 -22.41 33.31 18.63
N ASN A 544 -23.73 33.14 18.42
CA ASN A 544 -24.40 33.55 17.18
C ASN A 544 -24.50 35.07 17.07
N LYS A 545 -24.83 35.77 18.17
CA LYS A 545 -24.77 37.25 18.22
C LYS A 545 -23.37 37.75 17.87
N LYS A 546 -22.34 37.19 18.50
CA LYS A 546 -20.94 37.60 18.25
C LYS A 546 -20.49 37.31 16.81
N ALA A 547 -20.93 36.20 16.23
CA ALA A 547 -20.64 35.85 14.84
C ALA A 547 -21.27 36.85 13.87
N LEU A 548 -22.55 37.17 14.05
CA LEU A 548 -23.27 38.16 13.25
C LEU A 548 -22.61 39.55 13.34
N LEU A 549 -22.27 40.00 14.55
CA LEU A 549 -21.55 41.27 14.75
C LEU A 549 -20.19 41.29 14.05
N SER A 550 -19.47 40.16 14.01
CA SER A 550 -18.18 40.06 13.32
C SER A 550 -18.33 40.16 11.80
N ILE A 551 -19.41 39.61 11.24
CA ILE A 551 -19.74 39.76 9.82
C ILE A 551 -20.04 41.22 9.51
N ILE A 552 -20.93 41.87 10.28
CA ILE A 552 -21.32 43.27 10.09
C ILE A 552 -20.10 44.19 10.16
N ALA A 553 -19.27 44.01 11.20
CA ALA A 553 -18.04 44.76 11.37
C ALA A 553 -17.07 44.57 10.19
N LYS A 554 -17.03 43.39 9.58
CA LYS A 554 -16.17 43.16 8.41
C LYS A 554 -16.67 43.90 7.18
N PHE A 555 -17.98 43.95 6.93
CA PHE A 555 -18.55 44.76 5.83
C PHE A 555 -18.23 46.25 6.00
N ASP A 556 -18.41 46.77 7.21
CA ASP A 556 -18.11 48.17 7.54
C ASP A 556 -16.60 48.49 7.40
N HIS A 557 -15.75 47.58 7.87
CA HIS A 557 -14.31 47.73 7.72
C HIS A 557 -13.87 47.77 6.25
N LEU A 558 -14.46 46.94 5.38
CA LEU A 558 -14.05 46.88 3.97
C LEU A 558 -14.50 48.09 3.16
N GLN A 559 -15.70 48.62 3.41
CA GLN A 559 -16.17 49.79 2.66
C GLN A 559 -15.27 51.01 2.87
N ALA A 560 -14.67 51.14 4.06
CA ALA A 560 -13.78 52.25 4.40
C ALA A 560 -12.50 52.32 3.54
N TYR A 561 -12.12 51.23 2.87
CA TYR A 561 -10.97 51.22 1.96
C TYR A 561 -11.30 51.76 0.56
N VAL A 562 -12.59 51.87 0.20
CA VAL A 562 -13.01 52.35 -1.12
C VAL A 562 -13.08 53.87 -1.11
N LYS A 563 -12.33 54.49 -2.01
CA LYS A 563 -12.29 55.94 -2.20
C LYS A 563 -13.07 56.35 -3.43
N ASP A 564 -13.30 57.66 -3.55
CA ASP A 564 -14.07 58.26 -4.62
C ASP A 564 -13.51 57.99 -6.03
N ASP A 565 -12.19 57.83 -6.13
CA ASP A 565 -11.43 57.54 -7.34
C ASP A 565 -11.21 56.03 -7.60
N ALA A 566 -11.98 55.17 -6.93
CA ALA A 566 -11.89 53.71 -7.06
C ALA A 566 -12.06 53.20 -8.50
N SER A 567 -11.44 52.04 -8.80
CA SER A 567 -11.64 51.36 -10.08
C SER A 567 -13.07 50.87 -10.27
N ASP A 568 -13.48 50.60 -11.51
CA ASP A 568 -14.84 50.09 -11.78
C ASP A 568 -15.11 48.76 -11.05
N THR A 569 -14.10 47.90 -10.94
CA THR A 569 -14.18 46.66 -10.15
C THR A 569 -14.36 46.91 -8.65
N GLN A 570 -13.66 47.89 -8.07
CA GLN A 570 -13.82 48.24 -6.66
C GLN A 570 -15.18 48.89 -6.38
N LYS A 571 -15.67 49.71 -7.32
CA LYS A 571 -17.03 50.29 -7.26
C LYS A 571 -18.09 49.19 -7.30
N GLU A 572 -17.93 48.21 -8.17
CA GLU A 572 -18.81 47.03 -8.22
C GLU A 572 -18.81 46.27 -6.88
N THR A 573 -17.63 45.90 -6.36
CA THR A 573 -17.53 45.20 -5.07
C THR A 573 -18.16 46.01 -3.93
N TYR A 574 -17.96 47.33 -3.91
CA TYR A 574 -18.57 48.23 -2.92
C TYR A 574 -20.11 48.19 -2.96
N LEU A 575 -20.69 48.27 -4.15
CA LEU A 575 -22.14 48.19 -4.33
C LEU A 575 -22.70 46.81 -3.96
N LEU A 576 -21.95 45.74 -4.23
CA LEU A 576 -22.32 44.39 -3.79
C LEU A 576 -22.26 44.25 -2.26
N LEU A 577 -21.23 44.79 -1.59
CA LEU A 577 -21.15 44.77 -0.13
C LEU A 577 -22.35 45.49 0.51
N GLU A 578 -22.70 46.69 0.02
CA GLU A 578 -23.87 47.44 0.49
C GLU A 578 -25.16 46.66 0.28
N ARG A 579 -25.38 46.14 -0.93
CA ARG A 579 -26.58 45.38 -1.28
C ARG A 579 -26.76 44.15 -0.39
N TYR A 580 -25.70 43.38 -0.19
CA TYR A 580 -25.76 42.16 0.62
C TYR A 580 -25.90 42.45 2.12
N LEU A 581 -25.33 43.55 2.63
CA LEU A 581 -25.58 44.01 3.99
C LEU A 581 -27.03 44.49 4.16
N GLY A 582 -27.59 45.16 3.14
CA GLY A 582 -29.00 45.53 3.08
C GLY A 582 -29.93 44.31 3.15
N TYR A 583 -29.60 43.24 2.42
CA TYR A 583 -30.32 41.96 2.53
C TYR A 583 -30.22 41.31 3.92
N ILE A 584 -29.13 41.53 4.65
CA ILE A 584 -29.03 41.08 6.05
C ILE A 584 -30.00 41.89 6.91
N GLN A 585 -30.01 43.23 6.78
CA GLN A 585 -30.92 44.10 7.51
C GLN A 585 -32.40 43.77 7.27
N GLU A 586 -32.78 43.60 5.99
CA GLU A 586 -34.15 43.34 5.55
C GLU A 586 -34.73 42.06 6.17
N TRP A 587 -33.90 41.04 6.37
CA TRP A 587 -34.31 39.74 6.91
C TRP A 587 -34.28 39.66 8.45
N MET A 588 -33.69 40.65 9.15
CA MET A 588 -33.66 40.67 10.63
C MET A 588 -35.05 40.58 11.29
N PRO A 589 -36.09 41.29 10.80
CA PRO A 589 -37.45 41.20 11.34
C PRO A 589 -38.05 39.80 11.18
N GLU A 590 -37.80 39.12 10.06
CA GLU A 590 -38.31 37.76 9.81
C GLU A 590 -37.75 36.75 10.83
N TYR A 591 -36.47 36.91 11.18
CA TYR A 591 -35.81 36.13 12.22
C TYR A 591 -36.06 36.65 13.65
N LYS A 592 -36.97 37.63 13.82
CA LYS A 592 -37.37 38.21 15.11
C LYS A 592 -36.20 38.78 15.94
N ILE A 593 -35.18 39.31 15.27
CA ILE A 593 -34.05 39.96 15.95
C ILE A 593 -34.50 41.32 16.49
N LYS A 594 -34.43 41.49 17.81
CA LYS A 594 -34.78 42.74 18.52
C LYS A 594 -33.62 43.33 19.31
N ASP A 595 -32.43 42.73 19.21
CA ASP A 595 -31.25 43.16 19.94
C ASP A 595 -30.75 44.51 19.40
N GLU A 596 -30.82 45.55 20.24
CA GLU A 596 -30.50 46.93 19.85
C GLU A 596 -29.06 47.08 19.36
N ASP A 597 -28.10 46.37 19.98
CA ASP A 597 -26.69 46.44 19.57
C ASP A 597 -26.51 45.97 18.12
N VAL A 598 -27.17 44.88 17.74
CA VAL A 598 -27.08 44.32 16.37
C VAL A 598 -27.80 45.21 15.36
N LEU A 599 -28.99 45.70 15.70
CA LEU A 599 -29.75 46.61 14.84
C LEU A 599 -29.00 47.92 14.59
N GLN A 600 -28.40 48.48 15.65
CA GLN A 600 -27.56 49.68 15.58
C GLN A 600 -26.29 49.43 14.78
N ALA A 601 -25.63 48.27 14.95
CA ALA A 601 -24.42 47.94 14.22
C ALA A 601 -24.67 47.89 12.70
N VAL A 602 -25.76 47.26 12.25
CA VAL A 602 -26.09 47.20 10.82
C VAL A 602 -26.48 48.55 10.25
N SER A 603 -27.32 49.31 10.94
CA SER A 603 -27.74 50.63 10.47
C SER A 603 -26.56 51.60 10.37
N THR A 604 -25.65 51.56 11.35
CA THR A 604 -24.41 52.34 11.34
C THR A 604 -23.53 51.95 10.16
N ALA A 605 -23.28 50.64 9.98
CA ALA A 605 -22.48 50.14 8.87
C ALA A 605 -23.05 50.55 7.50
N LEU A 606 -24.37 50.45 7.29
CA LEU A 606 -25.02 50.88 6.05
C LEU A 606 -24.91 52.40 5.82
N SER A 607 -24.99 53.19 6.89
CA SER A 607 -24.87 54.66 6.78
C SER A 607 -23.49 55.12 6.30
N HIS A 608 -22.45 54.31 6.50
CA HIS A 608 -21.11 54.61 6.01
C HIS A 608 -20.94 54.39 4.50
N PHE A 609 -21.90 53.76 3.80
CA PHE A 609 -21.85 53.56 2.35
C PHE A 609 -22.23 54.83 1.54
N GLY A 610 -21.57 55.95 1.82
CA GLY A 610 -21.87 57.27 1.25
C GLY A 610 -21.66 57.42 -0.27
N PHE A 611 -20.90 56.53 -0.92
CA PHE A 611 -20.61 56.64 -2.36
C PHE A 611 -21.60 55.90 -3.27
N LYS A 612 -22.61 55.23 -2.71
CA LYS A 612 -23.54 54.36 -3.44
C LYS A 612 -24.15 55.01 -4.69
N GLU A 613 -24.79 56.18 -4.54
CA GLU A 613 -25.44 56.86 -5.65
C GLU A 613 -24.45 57.29 -6.74
N LYS A 614 -23.27 57.75 -6.32
CA LYS A 614 -22.23 58.20 -7.23
C LYS A 614 -21.67 57.03 -8.04
N PHE A 615 -21.27 55.95 -7.38
CA PHE A 615 -20.71 54.77 -8.05
C PHE A 615 -21.72 54.10 -8.98
N THR A 616 -23.00 54.06 -8.60
CA THR A 616 -24.07 53.56 -9.49
C THR A 616 -24.14 54.38 -10.78
N LYS A 617 -24.21 55.72 -10.67
CA LYS A 617 -24.22 56.62 -11.83
C LYS A 617 -22.95 56.52 -12.68
N ASP A 618 -21.78 56.37 -12.06
CA ASP A 618 -20.50 56.24 -12.76
C ASP A 618 -20.43 54.96 -13.60
N LEU A 619 -20.87 53.83 -13.04
CA LEU A 619 -20.90 52.54 -13.73
C LEU A 619 -21.97 52.51 -14.84
N ASP A 620 -23.16 53.03 -14.56
CA ASP A 620 -24.26 53.12 -15.54
C ASP A 620 -23.86 53.95 -16.77
N LYS A 621 -23.19 55.09 -16.56
CA LYS A 621 -22.67 55.94 -17.65
C LYS A 621 -21.69 55.21 -18.57
N LYS A 622 -20.95 54.23 -18.03
CA LYS A 622 -20.00 53.40 -18.79
C LYS A 622 -20.65 52.16 -19.40
N GLY A 623 -21.94 51.91 -19.13
CA GLY A 623 -22.61 50.66 -19.51
C GLY A 623 -22.04 49.43 -18.80
N TYR A 624 -21.45 49.60 -17.62
CA TYR A 624 -20.85 48.50 -16.87
C TYR A 624 -21.93 47.59 -16.27
N ILE A 625 -21.82 46.28 -16.52
CA ILE A 625 -22.78 45.29 -15.99
C ILE A 625 -22.24 44.73 -14.68
N ILE A 626 -22.96 44.97 -13.59
CA ILE A 626 -22.68 44.36 -12.28
C ILE A 626 -22.96 42.85 -12.36
N LYS A 627 -21.95 42.03 -12.11
CA LYS A 627 -22.02 40.58 -12.07
C LYS A 627 -22.53 40.12 -10.71
N ASP A 628 -23.84 40.01 -10.59
CA ASP A 628 -24.52 39.50 -9.40
C ASP A 628 -24.93 38.03 -9.60
N VAL A 629 -24.94 37.23 -8.52
CA VAL A 629 -25.43 35.85 -8.54
C VAL A 629 -26.95 35.90 -8.35
N ARG A 630 -27.70 35.83 -9.44
CA ARG A 630 -29.17 35.65 -9.40
C ARG A 630 -29.55 34.21 -9.09
#